data_AF-A0A926S8H8-F1
#
_entry.id   AF-A0A926S8H8-F1
#
_cell.length_a   1.000
_cell.length_b   1.000
_cell.length_c   1.000
_cell.angle_alpha   90.00
_cell.angle_beta   90.00
_cell.angle_gamma   90.00
#
_symmetry.space_group_name_H-M   'P 1'
#
loop_
_entity.id
_entity.type
_entity.pdbx_description
1 polymer ?
#
loop_
_entity_poly.entity_id
_entity_poly.type
_entity_poly.pdbx_seq_one_letter_code
_entity_poly.pdbx_strand_id
1 'polypeptide(L)'
;MLADPVTEEVLAAGYMAPEADAATTGPAKVRVVDVTASDVETMLVYLQKTLSKAEQIRARTTAGSYLDKVLAKTMESIAVEMAQLRYLLAHPDYPVPPGLAGLFVSGTKAAAGRMQPAM
;
A
#
# COMPACT_ATOMS: atom_id res chain seq x y z
N MET A 1 -33.84 -7.56 17.71
CA MET A 1 -32.64 -6.83 17.24
C MET A 1 -31.44 -7.56 17.81
N LEU A 2 -30.63 -8.18 16.95
CA LEU A 2 -29.46 -8.98 17.32
C LEU A 2 -28.39 -8.04 17.90
N ALA A 3 -28.01 -8.28 19.16
CA ALA A 3 -26.79 -7.73 19.73
C ALA A 3 -25.59 -8.48 19.12
N ASP A 4 -24.62 -7.75 18.59
CA ASP A 4 -23.40 -8.27 17.98
C ASP A 4 -22.42 -8.70 19.10
N PRO A 5 -22.07 -10.00 19.23
CA PRO A 5 -21.30 -10.50 20.38
C PRO A 5 -19.81 -10.16 20.34
N VAL A 6 -19.32 -9.50 19.29
CA VAL A 6 -17.87 -9.26 19.11
C VAL A 6 -17.35 -8.09 19.99
N THR A 7 -18.25 -7.28 20.54
CA THR A 7 -17.84 -5.99 21.14
C THR A 7 -17.46 -6.06 22.62
N GLU A 8 -17.82 -7.12 23.37
CA GLU A 8 -17.49 -7.20 24.80
C GLU A 8 -16.21 -7.99 25.12
N GLU A 9 -15.75 -8.88 24.24
CA GLU A 9 -14.57 -9.70 24.54
C GLU A 9 -13.24 -8.94 24.39
N VAL A 10 -13.23 -7.86 23.61
CA VAL A 10 -12.02 -7.06 23.32
C VAL A 10 -11.71 -6.04 24.43
N LEU A 11 -12.68 -5.67 25.27
CA LEU A 11 -12.48 -4.70 26.34
C LEU A 11 -12.05 -5.31 27.69
N ALA A 12 -12.29 -6.61 27.90
CA ALA A 12 -11.92 -7.30 29.14
C ALA A 12 -10.47 -7.83 29.15
N ALA A 13 -9.87 -8.04 27.98
CA ALA A 13 -8.46 -8.40 27.85
C ALA A 13 -7.63 -7.11 27.79
N GLY A 14 -7.18 -6.63 28.95
CA GLY A 14 -6.21 -5.54 29.03
C GLY A 14 -5.09 -5.75 28.02
N TYR A 15 -4.77 -4.71 27.25
CA TYR A 15 -3.70 -4.73 26.25
C TYR A 15 -2.37 -5.04 26.95
N MET A 16 -2.00 -6.32 27.00
CA MET A 16 -0.65 -6.76 27.31
C MET A 16 0.17 -6.51 26.05
N ALA A 17 1.00 -5.47 26.09
CA ALA A 17 2.07 -5.32 25.13
C ALA A 17 2.90 -6.62 25.18
N PRO A 18 3.18 -7.29 24.04
CA PRO A 18 4.12 -8.40 24.06
C PRO A 18 5.45 -7.86 24.58
N GLU A 19 5.95 -8.45 25.67
CA GLU A 19 7.29 -8.17 26.17
C GLU A 19 8.24 -8.29 25.00
N ALA A 20 9.04 -7.24 24.78
CA ALA A 20 10.04 -7.20 23.76
C ALA A 20 11.15 -8.19 24.12
N ASP A 21 10.90 -9.46 23.81
CA ASP A 21 11.95 -10.45 23.64
C ASP A 21 12.95 -9.81 22.67
N ALA A 22 14.22 -9.81 23.06
CA ALA A 22 15.32 -9.21 22.32
C ALA A 22 15.46 -9.90 20.95
N ALA A 23 14.59 -9.51 20.02
CA ALA A 23 14.51 -10.05 18.68
C ALA A 23 15.69 -9.48 17.92
N THR A 24 16.71 -10.34 17.76
CA THR A 24 17.69 -10.30 16.68
C THR A 24 17.15 -9.51 15.50
N THR A 25 17.61 -8.28 15.35
CA THR A 25 17.34 -7.44 14.17
C THR A 25 18.17 -7.99 13.02
N GLY A 26 17.81 -9.19 12.55
CA GLY A 26 18.24 -9.67 11.26
C GLY A 26 17.62 -8.76 10.19
N PRO A 27 18.29 -8.55 9.04
CA PRO A 27 17.72 -7.77 7.96
C PRO A 27 16.36 -8.37 7.60
N ALA A 28 15.31 -7.55 7.64
CA ALA A 28 13.98 -7.95 7.18
C ALA A 28 14.16 -8.57 5.78
N LYS A 29 13.73 -9.83 5.61
CA LYS A 29 13.76 -10.48 4.29
C LYS A 29 12.87 -9.66 3.36
N VAL A 30 13.49 -8.77 2.59
CA VAL A 30 12.80 -7.98 1.57
C VAL A 30 12.32 -8.97 0.51
N ARG A 31 11.03 -9.26 0.52
CA ARG A 31 10.40 -10.00 -0.58
C ARG A 31 10.24 -9.02 -1.72
N VAL A 32 11.09 -9.16 -2.73
CA VAL A 32 10.92 -8.47 -4.01
C VAL A 32 9.67 -9.07 -4.65
N VAL A 33 8.62 -8.25 -4.76
CA VAL A 33 7.40 -8.59 -5.48
C VAL A 33 7.45 -7.82 -6.79
N ASP A 34 7.30 -8.54 -7.90
CA ASP A 34 7.15 -7.90 -9.21
C ASP A 34 5.82 -7.15 -9.22
N VAL A 35 5.88 -5.82 -9.32
CA VAL A 35 4.70 -4.96 -9.40
C VAL A 35 4.37 -4.71 -10.86
N THR A 36 3.17 -5.11 -11.29
CA THR A 36 2.67 -4.88 -12.64
C THR A 36 1.88 -3.57 -12.73
N ALA A 37 1.65 -3.07 -13.95
CA ALA A 37 0.78 -1.90 -14.16
C ALA A 37 -0.65 -2.14 -13.61
N SER A 38 -1.18 -3.35 -13.75
CA SER A 38 -2.49 -3.73 -13.20
C SER A 38 -2.54 -3.67 -11.67
N ASP A 39 -1.41 -3.96 -10.99
CA ASP A 39 -1.32 -3.82 -9.53
C ASP A 39 -1.36 -2.36 -9.11
N VAL A 40 -0.71 -1.48 -9.86
CA VAL A 40 -0.72 -0.03 -9.63
C VAL A 40 -2.11 0.57 -9.89
N GLU A 41 -2.78 0.15 -10.96
CA GLU A 41 -4.18 0.54 -11.23
C GLU A 41 -5.12 0.08 -10.12
N THR A 42 -4.94 -1.15 -9.63
CA THR A 42 -5.68 -1.67 -8.48
C THR A 42 -5.43 -0.83 -7.23
N MET A 43 -4.17 -0.45 -6.97
CA MET A 43 -3.82 0.43 -5.85
C MET A 43 -4.50 1.80 -5.97
N LEU A 44 -4.55 2.39 -7.17
CA LEU A 44 -5.24 3.66 -7.42
C LEU A 44 -6.73 3.58 -7.06
N VAL A 45 -7.40 2.47 -7.36
CA VAL A 45 -8.81 2.25 -6.98
C VAL A 45 -8.97 2.23 -5.46
N TYR A 46 -8.07 1.57 -4.73
CA TYR A 46 -8.11 1.54 -3.27
C TYR A 46 -7.85 2.91 -2.66
N LEU A 47 -6.84 3.64 -3.14
CA LEU A 47 -6.54 4.99 -2.68
C LEU A 47 -7.71 5.95 -2.93
N GLN A 48 -8.37 5.87 -4.09
CA GLN A 48 -9.55 6.67 -4.38
C GLN A 48 -10.70 6.38 -3.41
N LYS A 49 -10.95 5.11 -3.10
CA LYS A 49 -11.97 4.71 -2.11
C LYS A 49 -11.64 5.23 -0.71
N THR A 50 -10.36 5.15 -0.32
CA THR A 50 -9.87 5.65 0.97
C THR A 50 -10.04 7.16 1.07
N LEU A 51 -9.72 7.91 0.00
CA LEU A 51 -9.92 9.36 -0.06
C LEU A 51 -11.39 9.72 0.17
N SER A 52 -12.30 9.10 -0.60
CA SER A 52 -13.74 9.34 -0.44
C SER A 52 -14.25 8.98 0.96
N LYS A 53 -13.68 7.94 1.60
CA LYS A 53 -14.02 7.58 2.97
C LYS A 53 -13.53 8.63 3.98
N ALA A 54 -12.30 9.13 3.81
CA ALA A 54 -11.74 10.17 4.65
C ALA A 54 -12.57 11.46 4.57
N GLU A 55 -13.02 11.85 3.38
CA GLU A 55 -13.92 12.98 3.16
C GLU A 55 -15.25 12.82 3.93
N GLN A 56 -15.87 11.64 3.83
CA GLN A 56 -17.13 11.34 4.55
C GLN A 56 -16.96 11.39 6.06
N ILE A 57 -15.85 10.90 6.60
CA ILE A 57 -15.56 10.95 8.04
C ILE A 57 -15.32 12.40 8.47
N ARG A 58 -14.53 13.16 7.71
CA ARG A 58 -14.22 14.55 8.02
C ARG A 58 -15.46 15.43 8.02
N ALA A 59 -16.40 15.20 7.09
CA ALA A 59 -17.67 15.92 7.03
C ALA A 59 -18.53 15.76 8.30
N ARG A 60 -18.30 14.71 9.09
CA ARG A 60 -18.99 14.43 10.36
C ARG A 60 -18.14 14.75 11.60
N THR A 61 -16.92 15.23 11.39
CA THR A 61 -15.95 15.51 12.45
C THR A 61 -16.04 16.96 12.91
N THR A 62 -15.84 17.21 14.20
CA THR A 62 -15.78 18.57 14.75
C THR A 62 -14.62 19.34 14.13
N ALA A 63 -14.92 20.50 13.53
CA ALA A 63 -13.91 21.36 12.90
C ALA A 63 -12.81 21.76 13.90
N GLY A 64 -11.56 21.75 13.44
CA GLY A 64 -10.40 22.13 14.26
C GLY A 64 -9.96 21.08 15.28
N SER A 65 -10.71 19.97 15.43
CA SER A 65 -10.28 18.83 16.22
C SER A 65 -8.99 18.20 15.68
N TYR A 66 -8.30 17.42 16.52
CA TYR A 66 -7.14 16.65 16.07
C TYR A 66 -7.49 15.73 14.89
N LEU A 67 -8.66 15.06 14.95
CA LEU A 67 -9.12 14.19 13.88
C LEU A 67 -9.34 14.94 12.55
N ASP A 68 -9.90 16.15 12.58
CA ASP A 68 -10.05 17.00 11.38
C ASP A 68 -8.69 17.32 10.75
N LYS A 69 -7.69 17.67 11.56
CA LYS A 69 -6.32 17.95 11.08
C LYS A 69 -5.64 16.71 10.51
N VAL A 70 -5.76 15.58 11.19
CA VAL A 70 -5.21 14.29 10.71
C VAL A 70 -5.86 13.90 9.40
N LEU A 71 -7.20 13.96 9.30
CA LEU A 71 -7.91 13.65 8.06
C LEU A 71 -7.52 14.59 6.93
N ALA A 72 -7.38 15.89 7.20
CA ALA A 72 -6.89 16.85 6.20
C ALA A 72 -5.51 16.46 5.67
N LYS A 73 -4.57 16.11 6.57
CA LYS A 73 -3.22 15.69 6.15
C LYS A 73 -3.23 14.36 5.42
N THR A 74 -4.00 13.39 5.88
CA THR A 74 -4.14 12.09 5.23
C THR A 74 -4.68 12.21 3.81
N MET A 75 -5.70 13.04 3.59
CA MET A 75 -6.24 13.28 2.24
C MET A 75 -5.22 13.94 1.32
N GLU A 76 -4.45 14.91 1.82
CA GLU A 76 -3.36 15.54 1.06
C GLU A 76 -2.29 14.51 0.63
N SER A 77 -1.84 13.67 1.57
CA SER A 77 -0.85 12.62 1.28
C SER A 77 -1.38 11.60 0.27
N ILE A 78 -2.63 11.13 0.41
CA ILE A 78 -3.26 10.20 -0.54
C ILE A 78 -3.31 10.82 -1.94
N ALA A 79 -3.67 12.10 -2.06
CA ALA A 79 -3.72 12.79 -3.35
C ALA A 79 -2.34 12.83 -4.03
N VAL A 80 -1.27 13.08 -3.25
CA VAL A 80 0.12 13.07 -3.75
C VAL A 80 0.52 11.67 -4.21
N GLU A 81 0.24 10.63 -3.42
CA GLU A 81 0.56 9.24 -3.77
C GLU A 81 -0.17 8.81 -5.06
N MET A 82 -1.45 9.16 -5.20
CA MET A 82 -2.20 8.92 -6.43
C MET A 82 -1.60 9.63 -7.64
N ALA A 83 -1.14 10.88 -7.48
CA ALA A 83 -0.48 11.62 -8.55
C ALA A 83 0.84 10.95 -8.96
N GLN A 84 1.63 10.48 -7.99
CA GLN A 84 2.88 9.76 -8.24
C GLN A 84 2.63 8.44 -8.98
N LEU A 85 1.65 7.64 -8.55
CA LEU A 85 1.32 6.38 -9.21
C LEU A 85 0.80 6.60 -10.64
N ARG A 86 -0.03 7.64 -10.86
CA ARG A 86 -0.46 8.04 -12.21
C ARG A 86 0.72 8.48 -13.08
N TYR A 87 1.67 9.22 -12.49
CA TYR A 87 2.88 9.63 -13.19
C TYR A 87 3.71 8.42 -13.63
N LEU A 88 3.92 7.44 -12.75
CA LEU A 88 4.66 6.22 -13.05
C LEU A 88 3.96 5.37 -14.12
N LEU A 89 2.63 5.26 -14.09
CA LEU A 89 1.86 4.59 -15.15
C LEU A 89 2.01 5.29 -16.51
N ALA A 90 2.09 6.61 -16.53
CA ALA A 90 2.29 7.38 -17.75
C ALA A 90 3.74 7.35 -18.27
N HIS A 91 4.71 7.00 -17.42
CA HIS A 91 6.13 6.99 -17.73
C HIS A 91 6.75 5.65 -17.32
N PRO A 92 6.44 4.53 -18.02
CA PRO A 92 6.94 3.20 -17.66
C PRO A 92 8.47 3.08 -17.73
N ASP A 93 9.11 3.93 -18.53
CA ASP A 93 10.58 4.00 -18.67
C ASP A 93 11.25 4.90 -17.64
N TYR A 94 10.50 5.39 -16.64
CA TYR A 94 11.07 6.29 -15.64
C TYR A 94 12.22 5.60 -14.90
N PRO A 95 13.41 6.23 -14.83
CA PRO A 95 14.58 5.57 -14.30
C PRO A 95 14.37 5.24 -12.82
N VAL A 96 14.52 3.96 -12.48
CA VAL A 96 14.56 3.52 -11.09
C VAL A 96 15.77 4.18 -10.42
N PRO A 97 15.61 4.89 -9.30
CA PRO A 97 16.72 5.55 -8.63
C PRO A 97 17.88 4.58 -8.34
N PRO A 98 19.14 5.00 -8.52
CA PRO A 98 20.31 4.19 -8.21
C PRO A 98 20.35 3.94 -6.70
N GLY A 99 19.86 2.78 -6.29
CA GLY A 99 19.59 2.43 -4.88
C GLY A 99 18.33 1.58 -4.72
N LEU A 100 17.38 1.71 -5.65
CA LEU A 100 16.17 0.88 -5.72
C LEU A 100 16.20 -0.12 -6.89
N ALA A 101 17.16 0.01 -7.81
CA ALA A 101 17.29 -0.87 -8.99
C ALA A 101 17.41 -2.36 -8.66
N GLY A 102 17.97 -2.72 -7.49
CA GLY A 102 18.06 -4.12 -7.03
C GLY A 102 16.77 -4.68 -6.41
N LEU A 103 15.73 -3.86 -6.25
CA LEU A 103 14.45 -4.22 -5.64
C LEU A 103 13.34 -4.52 -6.65
N PHE A 104 13.59 -4.30 -7.95
CA PHE A 104 12.62 -4.54 -9.01
C PHE A 104 13.24 -5.48 -10.03
N VAL A 105 12.74 -6.72 -10.11
CA VAL A 105 13.12 -7.65 -11.19
C VAL A 105 12.22 -7.34 -12.38
N SER A 106 12.78 -6.73 -13.41
CA SER A 106 12.04 -6.53 -14.66
C SER A 106 11.86 -7.88 -15.35
N GLY A 107 10.67 -8.47 -15.21
CA GLY A 107 10.28 -9.73 -15.84
C GLY A 107 10.08 -9.60 -17.36
N THR A 108 11.01 -9.02 -18.12
CA THR A 108 10.97 -9.12 -19.59
C THR A 108 11.63 -10.42 -20.03
N LYS A 109 10.93 -11.54 -19.85
CA LYS A 109 11.27 -12.76 -20.60
C LYS A 109 10.85 -12.55 -22.05
N ALA A 110 11.73 -11.91 -22.83
CA ALA A 110 11.64 -11.88 -24.28
C ALA A 110 11.55 -13.33 -24.79
N ALA A 111 10.44 -13.66 -25.44
CA ALA A 111 10.28 -14.90 -26.18
C ALA A 111 11.21 -14.86 -27.39
N ALA A 112 12.44 -15.32 -27.23
CA ALA A 112 13.42 -15.43 -28.30
C ALA A 112 13.93 -16.87 -28.40
N GLY A 113 13.48 -17.55 -29.46
CA GLY A 113 14.29 -18.49 -30.24
C GLY A 113 14.59 -19.85 -29.62
N ARG A 114 13.88 -20.88 -30.09
CA ARG A 114 14.52 -22.10 -30.61
C ARG A 114 13.52 -22.87 -31.50
N MET A 115 13.54 -22.56 -32.81
CA MET A 115 13.22 -23.55 -33.84
C MET A 115 14.27 -24.66 -33.73
N GLN A 116 13.84 -25.90 -33.49
CA GLN A 116 14.64 -27.07 -33.84
C GLN A 116 14.12 -27.59 -35.17
N PRO A 117 14.98 -27.90 -36.15
CA PRO A 117 14.56 -28.61 -37.35
C PRO A 117 14.31 -30.08 -37.00
N ALA A 118 13.20 -30.62 -37.49
CA ALA A 118 12.96 -32.06 -37.50
C ALA A 118 13.92 -32.72 -38.51
N MET A 119 14.65 -33.72 -38.03
CA MET A 119 15.25 -34.78 -38.85
C MET A 119 14.60 -36.09 -38.45
#